data_AF-A0A444R130-F1
#
_entry.id   AF-A0A444R130-F1
#
_cell.length_a   1.000
_cell.length_b   1.000
_cell.length_c   1.000
_cell.angle_alpha   90.00
_cell.angle_beta   90.00
_cell.angle_gamma   90.00
#
_symmetry.space_group_name_H-M   'P 1'
#
loop_
_entity.id
_entity.type
_entity.pdbx_description
1 polymer ?
#
loop_
_entity_poly.entity_id
_entity_poly.type
_entity_poly.pdbx_seq_one_letter_code
_entity_poly.pdbx_strand_id
1 'polypeptide(L)'
;MPQSWRGVLPCADCEGIETSLFLEKDGTWVMNERYLGAREEPSSFASYGTWARTADKLVLTDSKGEKSYYRAKGDALEMLDREGNPIESQFNYTLEPAQSSLPMTPMTLRGMYFYMADAATFTDCATGKRFMVANNAELERGYLAARGNSEKPVLLSVEGHFTLEANPDTGAPTKVLAPDTAGKFYPNQDCSSLGL
;
A
#
# COMPACT_ATOMS: atom_id res chain seq x y z
N MET A 1 18.82 -4.41 -5.83
CA MET A 1 17.73 -3.59 -6.40
C MET A 1 17.37 -2.55 -5.36
N PRO A 2 17.26 -1.27 -5.72
CA PRO A 2 16.81 -0.21 -4.81
C PRO A 2 15.51 -0.57 -4.08
N GLN A 3 15.18 0.14 -2.99
CA GLN A 3 13.89 -0.02 -2.30
C GLN A 3 12.86 0.99 -2.82
N SER A 4 13.29 2.14 -3.32
CA SER A 4 12.41 3.23 -3.73
C SER A 4 12.81 3.76 -5.11
N TRP A 5 11.80 4.12 -5.89
CA TRP A 5 11.93 4.75 -7.20
C TRP A 5 10.96 5.91 -7.34
N ARG A 6 11.33 6.88 -8.19
CA ARG A 6 10.52 8.03 -8.53
C ARG A 6 10.64 8.40 -10.00
N GLY A 7 9.58 8.96 -10.55
CA GLY A 7 9.58 9.50 -11.90
C GLY A 7 8.28 10.23 -12.19
N VAL A 8 8.22 10.89 -13.34
CA VAL A 8 6.98 11.47 -13.86
C VAL A 8 6.56 10.63 -15.06
N LEU A 9 5.50 9.84 -14.89
CA LEU A 9 4.95 9.01 -15.96
C LEU A 9 4.00 9.83 -16.85
N PRO A 10 3.85 9.48 -18.13
CA PRO A 10 3.03 10.24 -19.06
C PRO A 10 1.54 10.12 -18.72
N CYS A 11 0.82 11.22 -18.89
CA CYS A 11 -0.61 11.33 -18.60
C CYS A 11 -1.36 11.73 -19.88
N ALA A 12 -2.54 11.17 -20.10
CA ALA A 12 -3.29 11.42 -21.33
C ALA A 12 -3.89 12.85 -21.38
N ASP A 13 -4.27 13.38 -20.23
CA ASP A 13 -5.05 14.61 -20.06
C ASP A 13 -4.50 15.54 -18.97
N CYS A 14 -3.29 15.27 -18.48
CA CYS A 14 -2.60 16.09 -17.48
C CYS A 14 -1.12 16.26 -17.84
N GLU A 15 -0.40 17.10 -17.09
CA GLU A 15 1.01 17.41 -17.38
C GLU A 15 1.94 16.21 -17.14
N GLY A 16 1.48 15.24 -16.35
CA GLY A 16 2.22 14.03 -15.99
C GLY A 16 1.70 13.47 -14.66
N ILE A 17 2.13 12.26 -14.32
CA ILE A 17 1.82 11.63 -13.04
C ILE A 17 3.14 11.49 -12.27
N GLU A 18 3.31 12.27 -11.21
CA GLU A 18 4.45 12.08 -10.31
C GLU A 18 4.24 10.80 -9.50
N THR A 19 5.05 9.78 -9.80
CA THR A 19 4.94 8.44 -9.24
C THR A 19 6.10 8.18 -8.31
N SER A 20 5.80 7.69 -7.10
CA SER A 20 6.78 7.17 -6.13
C SER A 20 6.44 5.74 -5.79
N LEU A 21 7.36 4.80 -6.02
CA LEU A 21 7.17 3.37 -5.79
C LEU A 21 8.15 2.88 -4.71
N PHE A 22 7.64 2.08 -3.78
CA PHE A 22 8.40 1.42 -2.72
C PHE A 22 8.20 -0.09 -2.82
N LEU A 23 9.29 -0.84 -2.97
CA LEU A 23 9.27 -2.31 -2.95
C LEU A 23 9.83 -2.81 -1.63
N GLU A 24 8.95 -3.34 -0.79
CA GLU A 24 9.32 -3.88 0.51
C GLU A 24 9.89 -5.30 0.40
N LYS A 25 10.85 -5.61 1.27
CA LYS A 25 11.51 -6.93 1.31
C LYS A 25 10.55 -8.08 1.65
N ASP A 26 9.41 -7.76 2.25
CA ASP A 26 8.35 -8.73 2.57
C ASP A 26 7.53 -9.18 1.34
N GLY A 27 7.80 -8.61 0.16
CA GLY A 27 7.07 -8.89 -1.08
C GLY A 27 5.86 -7.99 -1.31
N THR A 28 5.67 -6.95 -0.49
CA THR A 28 4.65 -5.92 -0.71
C THR A 28 5.22 -4.66 -1.31
N TRP A 29 4.37 -3.84 -1.89
CA TRP A 29 4.75 -2.53 -2.40
C TRP A 29 3.74 -1.47 -1.99
N VAL A 30 4.20 -0.23 -1.98
CA VAL A 30 3.36 0.96 -1.80
C VAL A 30 3.71 1.95 -2.91
N MET A 31 2.71 2.53 -3.55
CA MET A 31 2.87 3.54 -4.59
C MET A 31 2.06 4.78 -4.23
N ASN A 32 2.60 5.95 -4.58
CA ASN A 32 1.85 7.20 -4.58
C ASN A 32 1.96 7.85 -5.95
N GLU A 33 0.82 8.31 -6.45
CA GLU A 33 0.65 8.93 -7.76
C GLU A 33 -0.01 10.29 -7.57
N ARG A 34 0.62 11.35 -8.07
CA ARG A 34 0.07 12.71 -8.05
C ARG A 34 -0.07 13.23 -9.46
N TYR A 35 -1.30 13.58 -9.83
CA TYR A 35 -1.62 14.15 -11.14
C TYR A 35 -1.17 15.61 -11.18
N LEU A 36 -0.22 15.90 -12.06
CA LEU A 36 0.32 17.25 -12.25
C LEU A 36 -0.64 18.11 -13.08
N GLY A 37 -0.93 19.31 -12.60
CA GLY A 37 -1.89 20.21 -13.25
C GLY A 37 -3.36 19.78 -13.09
N ALA A 38 -3.66 18.87 -12.15
CA ALA A 38 -5.02 18.47 -11.84
C ALA A 38 -5.88 19.67 -11.43
N ARG A 39 -7.09 19.76 -11.99
CA ARG A 39 -8.06 20.82 -11.68
C ARG A 39 -9.01 20.45 -10.54
N GLU A 40 -9.07 19.16 -10.20
CA GLU A 40 -9.99 18.60 -9.22
C GLU A 40 -9.20 17.84 -8.15
N GLU A 41 -9.72 17.85 -6.92
CA GLU A 41 -9.17 17.15 -5.77
C GLU A 41 -10.01 15.89 -5.46
N PRO A 42 -9.41 14.81 -4.92
CA PRO A 42 -7.99 14.69 -4.57
C PRO A 42 -7.10 14.53 -5.81
N SER A 43 -5.95 15.21 -5.82
CA SER A 43 -4.95 15.15 -6.90
C SER A 43 -3.87 14.08 -6.67
N SER A 44 -3.86 13.47 -5.48
CA SER A 44 -2.90 12.42 -5.08
C SER A 44 -3.61 11.17 -4.58
N PHE A 45 -3.10 10.02 -4.99
CA PHE A 45 -3.66 8.72 -4.67
C PHE A 45 -2.55 7.76 -4.27
N ALA A 46 -2.80 6.94 -3.25
CA ALA A 46 -1.91 5.84 -2.90
C ALA A 46 -2.57 4.49 -3.16
N SER A 47 -1.73 3.55 -3.55
CA SER A 47 -2.08 2.15 -3.75
C SER A 47 -1.00 1.25 -3.17
N TYR A 48 -1.35 -0.01 -2.93
CA TYR A 48 -0.45 -0.99 -2.37
C TYR A 48 -0.83 -2.37 -2.89
N GLY A 49 0.06 -3.33 -2.69
CA GLY A 49 -0.22 -4.73 -3.00
C GLY A 49 0.99 -5.62 -2.88
N THR A 50 1.04 -6.67 -3.71
CA THR A 50 2.17 -7.62 -3.76
C THR A 50 2.98 -7.44 -5.04
N TRP A 51 4.28 -7.69 -4.96
CA TRP A 51 5.14 -7.71 -6.13
C TRP A 51 5.81 -9.06 -6.29
N ALA A 52 6.03 -9.44 -7.53
CA ALA A 52 6.78 -10.63 -7.91
C ALA A 52 7.78 -10.27 -9.00
N ARG A 53 8.97 -10.86 -8.94
CA ARG A 53 10.00 -10.68 -9.97
C ARG A 53 10.23 -11.99 -10.71
N THR A 54 10.14 -11.94 -12.03
CA THR A 54 10.57 -13.02 -12.93
C THR A 54 11.98 -12.73 -13.45
N ALA A 55 12.50 -13.57 -14.34
CA ALA A 55 13.78 -13.31 -15.01
C ALA A 55 13.76 -11.97 -15.77
N ASP A 56 12.61 -11.62 -16.37
CA ASP A 56 12.51 -10.51 -17.32
C ASP A 56 11.71 -9.31 -16.79
N LYS A 57 10.79 -9.53 -15.84
CA LYS A 57 9.80 -8.52 -15.44
C LYS A 57 9.61 -8.43 -13.93
N LEU A 58 9.24 -7.25 -13.47
CA LEU A 58 8.65 -6.98 -12.17
C LEU A 58 7.14 -6.83 -12.39
N VAL A 59 6.34 -7.59 -11.64
CA VAL A 59 4.89 -7.56 -11.69
C VAL A 59 4.40 -7.00 -10.36
N LEU A 60 3.68 -5.89 -10.41
CA LEU A 60 2.95 -5.33 -9.27
C LEU A 60 1.49 -5.76 -9.41
N THR A 61 0.93 -6.39 -8.37
CA THR A 61 -0.50 -6.69 -8.26
C THR A 61 -1.04 -5.87 -7.10
N ASP A 62 -1.98 -4.96 -7.36
CA ASP A 62 -2.55 -4.08 -6.35
C ASP A 62 -3.56 -4.80 -5.44
N SER A 63 -4.09 -4.08 -4.46
CA SER A 63 -5.06 -4.63 -3.49
C SER A 63 -6.40 -5.02 -4.10
N LYS A 64 -6.68 -4.63 -5.35
CA LYS A 64 -7.87 -4.97 -6.12
C LYS A 64 -7.59 -6.10 -7.12
N GLY A 65 -6.34 -6.53 -7.27
CA GLY A 65 -5.91 -7.58 -8.19
C GLY A 65 -5.45 -7.08 -9.57
N GLU A 66 -5.42 -5.76 -9.79
CA GLU A 66 -4.96 -5.16 -11.03
C GLU A 66 -3.43 -5.25 -11.14
N LYS A 67 -2.95 -5.46 -12.37
CA LYS A 67 -1.52 -5.69 -12.63
C LYS A 67 -0.88 -4.54 -13.37
N SER A 68 0.33 -4.20 -12.94
CA SER A 68 1.26 -3.33 -13.64
C SER A 68 2.60 -4.02 -13.82
N TYR A 69 3.26 -3.74 -14.95
CA TYR A 69 4.46 -4.44 -15.36
C TYR A 69 5.60 -3.46 -15.55
N TYR A 70 6.77 -3.83 -15.05
CA TYR A 70 8.00 -3.07 -15.19
C TYR A 70 9.12 -4.02 -15.60
N ARG A 71 10.18 -3.48 -16.21
CA ARG A 71 11.46 -4.18 -16.34
C ARG A 71 12.60 -3.33 -15.80
N ALA A 72 13.62 -3.99 -15.28
CA ALA A 72 14.84 -3.30 -14.89
C ALA A 72 15.61 -2.84 -16.14
N LYS A 73 16.03 -1.58 -16.16
CA LYS A 73 16.86 -0.96 -17.20
C LYS A 73 18.03 -0.25 -16.51
N GLY A 74 19.10 -0.99 -16.26
CA GLY A 74 20.12 -0.56 -15.29
C GLY A 74 19.52 -0.55 -13.88
N ASP A 75 19.65 0.59 -13.18
CA ASP A 75 19.03 0.78 -11.86
C ASP A 75 17.59 1.32 -11.95
N ALA A 76 17.17 1.82 -13.12
CA ALA A 76 15.82 2.33 -13.37
C ALA A 76 14.81 1.20 -13.58
N LEU A 77 13.53 1.52 -13.39
CA LEU A 77 12.38 0.69 -13.75
C LEU A 77 11.65 1.31 -14.94
N GLU A 78 11.57 0.59 -16.05
CA GLU A 78 10.80 1.02 -17.22
C GLU A 78 9.43 0.33 -17.18
N MET A 79 8.36 1.12 -17.20
CA MET A 79 6.98 0.65 -17.28
C MET A 79 6.72 -0.02 -18.63
N LEU A 80 5.96 -1.10 -18.59
CA LEU A 80 5.56 -1.90 -19.73
C LEU A 80 4.06 -1.75 -19.97
N ASP A 81 3.58 -2.19 -21.13
CA ASP A 81 2.14 -2.22 -21.42
C ASP A 81 1.40 -3.27 -20.56
N ARG A 82 0.09 -3.40 -20.78
CA ARG A 82 -0.79 -4.30 -20.01
C ARG A 82 -0.51 -5.79 -20.26
N GLU A 83 0.13 -6.10 -21.37
CA GLU A 83 0.60 -7.43 -21.75
C GLU A 83 2.06 -7.67 -21.29
N GLY A 84 2.69 -6.64 -20.75
CA GLY A 84 4.07 -6.61 -20.29
C GLY A 84 5.09 -6.51 -21.42
N ASN A 85 4.75 -5.97 -22.58
CA ASN A 85 5.71 -5.65 -23.64
C ASN A 85 6.24 -4.22 -23.48
N PRO A 86 7.39 -3.89 -24.10
CA PRO A 86 7.91 -2.53 -24.10
C PRO A 86 6.91 -1.56 -24.73
N ILE A 87 6.73 -0.39 -24.11
CA ILE A 87 5.90 0.68 -24.67
C ILE A 87 6.71 1.41 -25.74
N GLU A 88 6.24 1.37 -26.99
CA GLU A 88 6.81 2.15 -28.10
C GLU A 88 6.22 3.55 -28.11
N SER A 89 6.93 4.51 -27.52
CA SER A 89 6.50 5.90 -27.42
C SER A 89 7.70 6.85 -27.35
N GLN A 90 7.48 8.11 -27.72
CA GLN A 90 8.45 9.19 -27.50
C GLN A 90 8.48 9.68 -26.05
N PHE A 91 7.47 9.31 -25.25
CA PHE A 91 7.37 9.72 -23.85
C PHE A 91 8.22 8.84 -22.93
N ASN A 92 8.61 9.41 -21.79
CA ASN A 92 9.43 8.70 -20.81
C ASN A 92 8.56 7.88 -19.85
N TYR A 93 8.75 6.56 -19.84
CA TYR A 93 8.06 5.61 -18.96
C TYR A 93 8.99 5.02 -17.90
N THR A 94 9.97 5.79 -17.41
CA THR A 94 10.98 5.30 -16.47
C THR A 94 10.83 5.92 -15.08
N LEU A 95 11.04 5.09 -14.06
CA LEU A 95 11.21 5.49 -12.67
C LEU A 95 12.69 5.28 -12.30
N GLU A 96 13.31 6.30 -11.74
CA GLU A 96 14.70 6.30 -11.31
C GLU A 96 14.83 5.94 -9.82
N PRO A 97 15.92 5.29 -9.39
CA PRO A 97 16.17 5.04 -7.97
C PRO A 97 16.10 6.33 -7.15
N ALA A 98 15.42 6.25 -6.01
CA ALA A 98 15.29 7.38 -5.09
C ALA A 98 15.55 6.94 -3.66
N GLN A 99 15.90 7.90 -2.81
CA GLN A 99 15.80 7.76 -1.36
C GLN A 99 14.58 8.58 -0.91
N SER A 100 13.55 7.91 -0.41
CA SER A 100 12.34 8.56 0.07
C SER A 100 11.76 7.86 1.28
N SER A 101 11.00 8.60 2.07
CA SER A 101 10.05 8.06 3.02
C SER A 101 8.83 7.45 2.32
N LEU A 102 8.16 6.52 3.00
CA LEU A 102 6.86 5.98 2.59
C LEU A 102 5.83 7.11 2.39
N PRO A 103 4.86 6.93 1.47
CA PRO A 103 3.83 7.93 1.25
C PRO A 103 2.87 7.98 2.43
N MET A 104 2.47 9.20 2.79
CA MET A 104 1.47 9.48 3.84
C MET A 104 0.05 9.65 3.27
N THR A 105 -0.12 9.49 1.96
CA THR A 105 -1.42 9.57 1.31
C THR A 105 -2.30 8.41 1.79
N PRO A 106 -3.49 8.69 2.37
CA PRO A 106 -4.37 7.64 2.87
C PRO A 106 -4.79 6.68 1.76
N MET A 107 -4.86 5.40 2.09
CA MET A 107 -5.38 4.34 1.23
C MET A 107 -6.41 3.51 2.00
N THR A 108 -7.42 2.99 1.31
CA THR A 108 -8.40 2.09 1.94
C THR A 108 -7.79 0.70 2.11
N LEU A 109 -7.76 0.21 3.35
CA LEU A 109 -7.34 -1.15 3.68
C LEU A 109 -8.50 -1.93 4.29
N ARG A 110 -8.53 -3.22 4.00
CA ARG A 110 -9.48 -4.17 4.57
C ARG A 110 -8.73 -5.38 5.09
N GLY A 111 -8.93 -5.72 6.35
CA GLY A 111 -8.12 -6.72 7.02
C GLY A 111 -8.63 -7.13 8.37
N MET A 112 -8.05 -8.19 8.91
CA MET A 112 -8.40 -8.71 10.24
C MET A 112 -7.60 -7.94 11.29
N TYR A 113 -8.30 -7.12 12.08
CA TYR A 113 -7.73 -6.36 13.17
C TYR A 113 -7.78 -7.16 14.48
N PHE A 114 -6.70 -7.12 15.25
CA PHE A 114 -6.59 -7.78 16.54
C PHE A 114 -5.77 -6.93 17.50
N TYR A 115 -6.32 -6.70 18.69
CA TYR A 115 -5.68 -5.92 19.75
C TYR A 115 -5.62 -6.70 21.05
N MET A 116 -4.42 -6.79 21.63
CA MET A 116 -4.17 -7.47 22.90
C MET A 116 -2.87 -6.94 23.51
N ALA A 117 -2.85 -6.78 24.83
CA ALA A 117 -1.68 -6.33 25.61
C ALA A 117 -1.04 -5.05 25.04
N ASP A 118 -1.85 -4.01 24.82
CA ASP A 118 -1.44 -2.70 24.30
C ASP A 118 -0.74 -2.72 22.92
N ALA A 119 -0.96 -3.79 22.15
CA ALA A 119 -0.45 -3.92 20.79
C ALA A 119 -1.57 -4.29 19.82
N ALA A 120 -1.72 -3.47 18.77
CA ALA A 120 -2.66 -3.71 17.68
C ALA A 120 -1.94 -4.28 16.46
N THR A 121 -2.60 -5.25 15.81
CA THR A 121 -2.13 -5.83 14.55
C THR A 121 -3.24 -5.91 13.53
N PHE A 122 -2.86 -5.80 12.26
CA PHE A 122 -3.76 -5.83 11.12
C PHE A 122 -3.22 -6.82 10.09
N THR A 123 -3.99 -7.87 9.80
CA THR A 123 -3.70 -8.81 8.73
C THR A 123 -4.49 -8.40 7.50
N ASP A 124 -3.81 -7.84 6.52
CA ASP A 124 -4.40 -7.33 5.30
C ASP A 124 -5.00 -8.46 4.45
N CYS A 125 -6.23 -8.27 3.95
CA CYS A 125 -6.93 -9.27 3.16
C CYS A 125 -6.35 -9.44 1.76
N ALA A 126 -5.77 -8.38 1.17
CA ALA A 126 -5.29 -8.41 -0.21
C ALA A 126 -3.91 -9.10 -0.34
N THR A 127 -3.01 -8.81 0.59
CA THR A 127 -1.62 -9.29 0.58
C THR A 127 -1.39 -10.46 1.55
N GLY A 128 -2.30 -10.68 2.50
CA GLY A 128 -2.15 -11.66 3.58
C GLY A 128 -1.09 -11.28 4.62
N LYS A 129 -0.49 -10.09 4.51
CA LYS A 129 0.58 -9.65 5.42
C LYS A 129 0.01 -9.07 6.70
N ARG A 130 0.74 -9.30 7.79
CA ARG A 130 0.43 -8.76 9.11
C ARG A 130 1.34 -7.58 9.41
N PHE A 131 0.74 -6.45 9.77
CA PHE A 131 1.42 -5.24 10.18
C PHE A 131 1.02 -4.86 11.60
N MET A 132 1.88 -4.11 12.29
CA MET A 132 1.47 -3.41 13.51
C MET A 132 0.59 -2.22 13.10
N VAL A 133 -0.35 -1.86 13.96
CA VAL A 133 -1.16 -0.65 13.80
C VAL A 133 -0.69 0.35 14.85
N ALA A 134 -0.53 1.61 14.46
CA ALA A 134 -0.18 2.67 15.39
C ALA A 134 -1.27 2.77 16.47
N ASN A 135 -0.87 3.03 17.71
CA ASN A 135 -1.79 3.07 18.85
C ASN A 135 -2.90 4.09 18.60
N ASN A 136 -4.16 3.66 18.76
CA ASN A 136 -5.32 4.47 18.46
C ASN A 136 -6.50 4.03 19.34
N ALA A 137 -6.77 4.81 20.39
CA ALA A 137 -7.78 4.52 21.38
C ALA A 137 -9.21 4.42 20.82
N GLU A 138 -9.51 5.03 19.66
CA GLU A 138 -10.82 4.90 19.02
C GLU A 138 -10.99 3.54 18.36
N LEU A 139 -10.00 3.12 17.56
CA LEU A 139 -9.97 1.80 16.93
C LEU A 139 -9.94 0.67 17.96
N GLU A 140 -9.14 0.81 19.01
CA GLU A 140 -9.07 -0.15 20.12
C GLU A 140 -10.44 -0.32 20.79
N ARG A 141 -11.13 0.79 21.11
CA ARG A 141 -12.49 0.75 21.66
C ARG A 141 -13.49 0.12 20.68
N GLY A 142 -13.41 0.47 19.39
CA GLY A 142 -14.25 -0.12 18.35
C GLY A 142 -14.08 -1.64 18.24
N TYR A 143 -12.85 -2.12 18.30
CA TYR A 143 -12.54 -3.54 18.31
C TYR A 143 -13.10 -4.25 19.55
N LEU A 144 -12.88 -3.69 20.74
CA LEU A 144 -13.38 -4.26 22.00
C LEU A 144 -14.91 -4.37 22.01
N ALA A 145 -15.62 -3.39 21.42
CA ALA A 145 -17.06 -3.44 21.26
C ALA A 145 -17.52 -4.50 20.23
N ALA A 146 -16.77 -4.67 19.13
CA ALA A 146 -17.14 -5.58 18.06
C ALA A 146 -16.83 -7.06 18.36
N ARG A 147 -15.71 -7.36 19.05
CA ARG A 147 -15.25 -8.74 19.31
C ARG A 147 -16.15 -9.54 20.27
N GLY A 148 -17.02 -8.86 21.01
CA GLY A 148 -17.82 -9.45 22.08
C GLY A 148 -16.93 -10.10 23.16
N ASN A 149 -17.25 -11.34 23.54
CA ASN A 149 -16.53 -12.08 24.57
C ASN A 149 -15.39 -12.96 24.03
N SER A 150 -15.09 -12.90 22.73
CA SER A 150 -14.10 -13.77 22.09
C SER A 150 -12.83 -12.99 21.77
N GLU A 151 -11.67 -13.53 22.17
CA GLU A 151 -10.36 -12.99 21.78
C GLU A 151 -10.00 -13.42 20.36
N LYS A 152 -10.79 -12.97 19.38
CA LYS A 152 -10.59 -13.26 17.96
C LYS A 152 -10.36 -11.96 17.18
N PRO A 153 -9.64 -12.03 16.05
CA PRO A 153 -9.56 -10.91 15.11
C PRO A 153 -10.94 -10.58 14.54
N VAL A 154 -11.19 -9.29 14.30
CA VAL A 154 -12.43 -8.79 13.68
C VAL A 154 -12.08 -8.08 12.39
N LEU A 155 -12.86 -8.30 11.34
CA LEU A 155 -12.67 -7.61 10.07
C LEU A 155 -12.86 -6.10 10.25
N LEU A 156 -11.94 -5.32 9.73
CA LEU A 156 -11.91 -3.86 9.75
C LEU A 156 -11.73 -3.35 8.32
N SER A 157 -12.52 -2.34 7.96
CA SER A 157 -12.25 -1.46 6.81
C SER A 157 -11.83 -0.09 7.35
N VAL A 158 -10.69 0.43 6.92
CA VAL A 158 -10.12 1.68 7.44
C VAL A 158 -9.31 2.38 6.36
N GLU A 159 -9.34 3.71 6.32
CA GLU A 159 -8.33 4.49 5.60
C GLU A 159 -7.12 4.73 6.49
N GLY A 160 -5.94 4.49 5.95
CA GLY A 160 -4.68 4.67 6.65
C GLY A 160 -3.51 4.80 5.69
N HIS A 161 -2.33 5.10 6.21
CA HIS A 161 -1.07 5.11 5.46
C HIS A 161 0.00 4.29 6.18
N PHE A 162 1.05 3.90 5.46
CA PHE A 162 2.19 3.20 6.06
C PHE A 162 3.26 4.20 6.49
N THR A 163 3.73 4.07 7.72
CA THR A 163 4.84 4.83 8.27
C THR A 163 5.89 3.89 8.87
N LEU A 164 7.06 4.43 9.22
CA LEU A 164 8.10 3.70 9.94
C LEU A 164 8.10 4.16 11.39
N GLU A 165 7.84 3.24 12.31
CA GLU A 165 7.97 3.48 13.75
C GLU A 165 9.04 2.55 14.34
N ALA A 166 9.64 2.96 15.45
CA ALA A 166 10.59 2.11 16.16
C ALA A 166 9.86 0.93 16.80
N ASN A 167 10.32 -0.29 16.53
CA ASN A 167 9.82 -1.47 17.19
C ASN A 167 10.07 -1.36 18.71
N PRO A 168 9.07 -1.60 19.58
CA PRO A 168 9.22 -1.40 21.02
C PRO A 168 10.32 -2.25 21.67
N ASP A 169 10.54 -3.46 21.15
CA ASP A 169 11.49 -4.42 21.73
C ASP A 169 12.91 -4.24 21.19
N THR A 170 13.05 -3.92 19.91
CA THR A 170 14.35 -3.91 19.19
C THR A 170 14.83 -2.52 18.83
N GLY A 171 13.96 -1.50 18.88
CA GLY A 171 14.25 -0.13 18.42
C GLY A 171 14.42 0.00 16.90
N ALA A 172 14.37 -1.10 16.14
CA ALA A 172 14.53 -1.08 14.69
C ALA A 172 13.31 -0.45 14.01
N PRO A 173 13.48 0.35 12.93
CA PRO A 173 12.35 0.89 12.20
C PRO A 173 11.55 -0.26 11.55
N THR A 174 10.25 -0.27 11.80
CA THR A 174 9.31 -1.26 11.31
C THR A 174 8.13 -0.55 10.67
N LYS A 175 7.60 -1.14 9.60
CA LYS A 175 6.42 -0.64 8.90
C LYS A 175 5.19 -0.79 9.79
N VAL A 176 4.49 0.31 10.01
CA VAL A 176 3.28 0.40 10.84
C VAL A 176 2.17 1.02 10.01
N LEU A 177 0.94 0.51 10.17
CA LEU A 177 -0.26 1.10 9.61
C LEU A 177 -0.75 2.21 10.54
N ALA A 178 -0.70 3.46 10.09
CA ALA A 178 -1.28 4.61 10.78
C ALA A 178 -2.70 4.85 10.24
N PRO A 179 -3.75 4.78 11.10
CA PRO A 179 -5.12 5.03 10.68
C PRO A 179 -5.39 6.53 10.50
N ASP A 180 -6.00 6.90 9.36
CA ASP A 180 -6.43 8.27 9.03
C ASP A 180 -7.93 8.48 9.29
N THR A 181 -8.68 7.40 9.52
CA THR A 181 -10.12 7.42 9.83
C THR A 181 -10.43 6.50 11.02
N ALA A 182 -11.62 6.66 11.61
CA ALA A 182 -12.10 5.79 12.69
C ALA A 182 -12.25 4.31 12.26
N GLY A 183 -12.40 4.06 10.96
CA GLY A 183 -12.66 2.73 10.41
C GLY A 183 -14.04 2.16 10.77
N LYS A 184 -14.32 0.97 10.27
CA LYS A 184 -15.57 0.24 10.49
C LYS A 184 -15.31 -1.25 10.69
N PHE A 185 -15.75 -1.77 11.83
CA PHE A 185 -15.63 -3.19 12.17
C PHE A 185 -16.84 -4.00 11.69
N TYR A 186 -16.59 -5.26 11.31
CA TYR A 186 -17.57 -6.21 10.81
C TYR A 186 -17.40 -7.56 11.54
N PRO A 187 -18.03 -7.76 12.69
CA PRO A 187 -17.80 -8.93 13.56
C PRO A 187 -18.23 -10.28 12.97
N ASN A 188 -19.18 -10.27 12.02
CA ASN A 188 -19.72 -11.47 11.38
C ASN A 188 -19.20 -11.67 9.94
N GLN A 189 -18.09 -11.01 9.59
CA GLN A 189 -17.47 -11.10 8.28
C GLN A 189 -15.98 -11.39 8.41
N ASP A 190 -15.41 -11.85 7.31
CA ASP A 190 -13.99 -12.15 7.13
C ASP A 190 -13.49 -11.65 5.77
N CYS A 191 -12.21 -11.90 5.46
CA CYS A 191 -11.65 -11.51 4.18
C CYS A 191 -12.38 -12.11 2.97
N SER A 192 -12.97 -13.30 3.11
CA SER A 192 -13.72 -14.01 2.05
C SER A 192 -15.09 -13.40 1.78
N SER A 193 -15.62 -12.66 2.75
CA SER A 193 -16.89 -11.96 2.60
C SER A 193 -16.75 -10.87 1.53
N LEU A 194 -17.57 -10.92 0.47
CA LEU A 194 -17.54 -9.93 -0.61
C LEU A 194 -17.78 -8.53 -0.04
N GLY A 195 -16.93 -7.57 -0.43
CA GLY A 195 -17.13 -6.17 -0.07
C GLY A 195 -18.47 -5.69 -0.62
N LEU A 196 -19.36 -5.25 0.29
CA LEU A 196 -20.57 -4.51 -0.05
C LEU A 196 -20.22 -3.07 -0.41
#